data_AF-A0A957XJC7-F1
#
_entry.id   AF-A0A957XJC7-F1
#
_cell.length_a   1.000
_cell.length_b   1.000
_cell.length_c   1.000
_cell.angle_alpha   90.00
_cell.angle_beta   90.00
_cell.angle_gamma   90.00
#
_symmetry.space_group_name_H-M   'P 1'
#
loop_
_entity.id
_entity.type
_entity.pdbx_description
1 polymer ?
#
loop_
_entity_poly.entity_id
_entity_poly.type
_entity_poly.pdbx_seq_one_letter_code
_entity_poly.pdbx_strand_id
1 'polypeptide(L)'
;PMGFLPLAGRPIYAQPFEISQMVYSGVWDQTPFVDSIEQQAFSTIILLRVTTPFGRLEELVWTPEMLEAIDNHYRQVELINETIAVYEPK
;
A
#
# COMPACT_ATOMS: atom_id res chain seq x y z
N PRO A 1 10.73 2.73 -9.16
CA PRO A 1 9.93 3.98 -9.18
C PRO A 1 8.52 3.73 -9.75
N MET A 2 7.48 3.92 -8.94
CA MET A 2 6.06 3.73 -9.30
C MET A 2 5.54 4.80 -10.30
N GLY A 3 6.30 5.11 -11.35
CA GLY A 3 5.87 5.98 -12.46
C GLY A 3 5.21 5.22 -13.62
N PHE A 4 5.15 3.88 -13.57
CA PHE A 4 4.66 3.06 -14.68
C PHE A 4 3.13 2.92 -14.73
N LEU A 5 2.42 3.00 -13.60
CA LEU A 5 0.94 2.91 -13.58
C LEU A 5 0.26 4.11 -14.30
N PRO A 6 0.71 5.37 -14.10
CA PRO A 6 0.20 6.51 -14.85
C PRO A 6 0.50 6.40 -16.35
N LEU A 7 1.68 5.87 -16.72
CA LEU A 7 2.06 5.64 -18.12
C LEU A 7 1.19 4.57 -18.80
N ALA A 8 0.59 3.66 -18.02
CA ALA A 8 -0.38 2.66 -18.49
C ALA A 8 -1.84 3.16 -18.42
N GLY A 9 -2.07 4.45 -18.15
CA GLY A 9 -3.41 5.05 -18.06
C GLY A 9 -4.21 4.65 -16.81
N ARG A 10 -3.56 4.09 -15.78
CA ARG A 10 -4.20 3.76 -14.50
C ARG A 10 -3.91 4.85 -13.48
N PRO A 11 -4.93 5.50 -12.89
CA PRO A 11 -4.71 6.54 -11.89
C PRO A 11 -4.05 5.94 -10.64
N ILE A 12 -2.99 6.58 -10.15
CA ILE A 12 -2.45 6.29 -8.82
C ILE A 12 -3.31 7.05 -7.82
N TYR A 13 -4.04 6.31 -6.98
CA TYR A 13 -4.85 6.91 -5.92
C TYR A 13 -3.99 7.43 -4.77
N ALA A 14 -2.93 6.70 -4.42
CA ALA A 14 -2.12 6.94 -3.24
C ALA A 14 -0.70 6.40 -3.45
N GLN A 15 0.31 7.19 -3.09
CA GLN A 15 1.66 6.69 -2.88
C GLN A 15 1.92 6.58 -1.37
N PRO A 16 2.29 5.38 -0.87
CA PRO A 16 2.30 5.12 0.57
C PRO A 16 3.28 5.98 1.36
N PHE A 17 4.48 6.21 0.80
CA PHE A 17 5.53 6.97 1.47
C PHE A 17 5.05 8.39 1.78
N GLU A 18 4.57 9.11 0.77
CA GLU A 18 4.10 10.48 0.88
C GLU A 18 2.94 10.60 1.87
N ILE A 19 1.97 9.69 1.79
CA ILE A 19 0.80 9.69 2.69
C ILE A 19 1.23 9.40 4.13
N SER A 20 2.07 8.39 4.35
CA SER A 20 2.54 8.04 5.70
C SER A 20 3.31 9.19 6.34
N GLN A 21 4.13 9.94 5.59
CA GLN A 21 4.80 11.14 6.13
C GLN A 21 3.80 12.23 6.57
N MET A 22 2.68 12.38 5.86
CA MET A 22 1.62 13.32 6.25
C MET A 22 0.86 12.84 7.50
N VAL A 23 0.62 11.53 7.63
CA VAL A 23 0.04 10.93 8.86
C VAL A 23 0.96 11.19 10.05
N TYR A 24 2.24 10.84 9.93
CA TYR A 24 3.19 10.97 11.03
C TYR A 24 3.44 12.42 11.47
N SER A 25 3.30 13.37 10.55
CA SER A 25 3.37 14.81 10.87
C SER A 25 2.04 15.38 11.41
N GLY A 26 0.98 14.57 11.48
CA GLY A 26 -0.33 14.96 12.00
C GLY A 26 -1.09 15.94 11.09
N VAL A 27 -0.66 16.12 9.85
CA VAL A 27 -1.28 17.06 8.89
C VAL A 27 -2.34 16.39 8.01
N TRP A 28 -2.49 15.07 8.11
CA TRP A 28 -3.48 14.31 7.37
C TRP A 28 -4.04 13.17 8.22
N ASP A 29 -5.36 13.04 8.21
CA ASP A 29 -6.09 11.97 8.89
C ASP A 29 -6.20 10.74 7.99
N GLN A 30 -5.65 9.61 8.44
CA GLN A 30 -5.67 8.36 7.67
C GLN A 30 -6.97 7.59 7.73
N THR A 31 -7.87 7.90 8.67
CA THR A 31 -9.09 7.12 8.89
C THR A 31 -9.89 6.89 7.59
N PRO A 32 -10.19 7.90 6.75
CA PRO A 32 -10.94 7.68 5.51
C PRO A 32 -10.25 6.73 4.51
N PHE A 33 -8.93 6.70 4.52
CA PHE A 33 -8.15 5.83 3.65
C PHE A 33 -8.12 4.40 4.16
N VAL A 34 -7.92 4.21 5.46
CA VAL A 34 -8.03 2.92 6.12
C VAL A 34 -9.43 2.34 5.92
N ASP A 35 -10.48 3.14 6.14
CA ASP A 35 -11.88 2.75 5.88
C ASP A 35 -12.08 2.28 4.44
N SER A 36 -11.43 2.92 3.46
CA SER A 36 -11.51 2.52 2.05
C SER A 36 -10.83 1.16 1.79
N ILE A 37 -9.74 0.84 2.50
CA ILE A 37 -9.11 -0.48 2.46
C ILE A 37 -10.03 -1.51 3.12
N GLU A 38 -10.58 -1.23 4.29
CA GLU A 38 -11.49 -2.14 4.99
C GLU A 38 -12.75 -2.46 4.19
N GLN A 39 -13.29 -1.46 3.48
CA GLN A 39 -14.43 -1.59 2.56
C GLN A 39 -14.06 -2.23 1.22
N GLN A 40 -12.82 -2.68 1.04
CA GLN A 40 -12.30 -3.30 -0.17
C GLN A 40 -12.48 -2.44 -1.43
N ALA A 41 -12.40 -1.11 -1.30
CA ALA A 41 -12.68 -0.16 -2.38
C ALA A 41 -11.65 -0.22 -3.53
N PHE A 42 -10.47 -0.80 -3.30
CA PHE A 42 -9.44 -0.99 -4.31
C PHE A 42 -9.54 -2.39 -4.92
N SER A 43 -9.63 -2.50 -6.25
CA SER A 43 -9.63 -3.80 -6.93
C SER A 43 -8.28 -4.52 -6.85
N THR A 44 -7.20 -3.77 -6.65
CA THR A 44 -5.83 -4.30 -6.60
C THR A 44 -4.97 -3.39 -5.73
N ILE A 45 -4.18 -3.99 -4.84
CA ILE A 45 -3.15 -3.31 -4.05
C ILE A 45 -1.80 -3.94 -4.39
N ILE A 46 -0.78 -3.11 -4.58
CA ILE A 46 0.58 -3.57 -4.91
C ILE A 46 1.52 -3.11 -3.80
N LEU A 47 2.18 -4.07 -3.16
CA LEU A 47 3.22 -3.82 -2.15
C LEU A 47 4.59 -4.25 -2.66
N LEU A 48 5.58 -3.39 -2.47
CA LEU A 48 6.98 -3.72 -2.74
C LEU A 48 7.57 -4.39 -1.50
N ARG A 49 7.64 -5.73 -1.51
CA ARG A 49 8.25 -6.59 -0.50
C ARG A 49 9.75 -6.71 -0.72
N VAL A 50 10.49 -5.69 -0.29
CA VAL A 50 11.95 -5.68 -0.38
C VAL A 50 12.53 -5.56 1.02
N THR A 51 13.38 -6.52 1.40
CA THR A 51 14.15 -6.42 2.65
C THR A 51 15.33 -5.48 2.44
N THR A 52 15.40 -4.46 3.28
CA THR A 52 16.51 -3.50 3.34
C THR A 52 17.33 -3.74 4.62
N PRO A 53 18.52 -3.13 4.77
CA PRO A 53 19.25 -3.15 6.04
C PRO A 53 18.46 -2.56 7.23
N PHE A 54 17.37 -1.83 6.97
CA PHE A 54 16.56 -1.15 7.98
C PHE A 54 15.21 -1.85 8.25
N GLY A 55 14.97 -3.01 7.64
CA GLY A 55 13.69 -3.72 7.74
C GLY A 55 13.00 -3.89 6.39
N ARG A 56 11.76 -4.38 6.43
CA ARG A 56 10.94 -4.57 5.22
C ARG A 56 10.46 -3.21 4.71
N LEU A 57 10.65 -2.93 3.43
CA LEU A 57 10.35 -1.62 2.85
C LEU A 57 8.90 -1.20 3.09
N GLU A 58 7.95 -2.12 2.96
CA GLU A 58 6.54 -1.86 3.21
C GLU A 58 6.27 -1.37 4.64
N GLU A 59 6.99 -1.88 5.65
CA GLU A 59 6.88 -1.44 7.06
C GLU A 59 7.48 -0.04 7.28
N LEU A 60 8.35 0.41 6.37
CA LEU A 60 8.98 1.74 6.42
C LEU A 60 8.17 2.81 5.69
N VAL A 61 7.29 2.42 4.76
CA VAL A 61 6.59 3.37 3.88
C VAL A 61 5.07 3.33 3.99
N TRP A 62 4.51 2.38 4.74
CA TRP A 62 3.10 2.35 5.13
C TRP A 62 2.98 2.55 6.65
N THR A 63 1.83 3.02 7.10
CA THR A 63 1.51 2.99 8.52
C THR A 63 1.14 1.57 8.96
N PRO A 64 1.34 1.21 10.23
CA PRO A 64 0.90 -0.09 10.75
C PRO A 64 -0.59 -0.35 10.52
N GLU A 65 -1.44 0.67 10.69
CA GLU A 65 -2.90 0.54 10.54
C GLU A 65 -3.29 0.24 9.08
N MET A 66 -2.61 0.84 8.10
CA MET A 66 -2.86 0.52 6.69
C MET A 66 -2.43 -0.91 6.35
N LEU A 67 -1.28 -1.35 6.86
CA LEU A 67 -0.79 -2.72 6.62
C LEU A 67 -1.72 -3.76 7.25
N GLU A 68 -2.20 -3.50 8.47
CA GLU A 68 -3.18 -4.34 9.16
C GLU A 68 -4.50 -4.43 8.38
N ALA A 69 -5.02 -3.30 7.89
CA ALA A 69 -6.23 -3.29 7.06
C ALA A 69 -6.05 -4.10 5.77
N ILE A 70 -4.89 -4.00 5.11
CA ILE A 70 -4.58 -4.81 3.91
C ILE A 70 -4.55 -6.30 4.28
N ASP A 71 -3.83 -6.69 5.33
CA ASP A 71 -3.70 -8.10 5.74
C ASP A 71 -5.06 -8.71 6.14
N ASN A 72 -5.93 -7.90 6.77
CA ASN A 72 -7.25 -8.33 7.22
C ASN A 72 -8.29 -8.42 6.08
N HIS A 73 -8.26 -7.54 5.09
CA HIS A 73 -9.32 -7.43 4.06
C HIS A 73 -8.92 -7.88 2.66
N TYR A 74 -7.62 -8.06 2.39
CA TYR A 74 -7.10 -8.49 1.11
C TYR A 74 -6.29 -9.77 1.22
N ARG A 75 -6.27 -10.57 0.16
CA ARG A 75 -5.41 -11.76 0.05
C ARG A 75 -4.34 -11.54 -1.00
N GLN A 76 -3.12 -11.99 -0.70
CA GLN A 76 -2.05 -12.01 -1.70
C GLN A 76 -2.41 -13.03 -2.78
N VAL A 77 -2.49 -12.58 -4.03
CA VAL A 77 -2.81 -13.43 -5.19
C VAL A 77 -1.59 -13.76 -6.03
N GLU A 78 -0.57 -12.90 -6.00
CA GLU A 78 0.63 -13.06 -6.80
C GLU A 78 1.86 -12.48 -6.09
N LEU A 79 3.04 -13.03 -6.40
CA LEU A 79 4.33 -12.45 -6.06
C LEU A 79 5.21 -12.43 -7.31
N ILE A 80 5.37 -11.25 -7.90
CA ILE A 80 6.14 -11.04 -9.13
C ILE A 80 7.58 -10.74 -8.76
N ASN A 81 8.52 -11.46 -9.39
CA ASN A 81 9.97 -11.29 -9.20
C ASN A 81 10.38 -11.27 -7.71
N GLU A 82 9.71 -12.07 -6.88
CA GLU A 82 9.96 -12.22 -5.43
C GLU A 82 9.83 -10.94 -4.59
N THR A 83 9.46 -9.82 -5.21
CA THR A 83 9.56 -8.48 -4.61
C THR A 83 8.28 -7.68 -4.75
N ILE A 84 7.40 -8.00 -5.69
CA ILE A 84 6.14 -7.27 -5.92
C ILE A 84 4.99 -8.18 -5.51
N ALA A 85 4.39 -7.92 -4.35
CA ALA A 85 3.22 -8.64 -3.88
C ALA A 85 1.94 -7.96 -4.39
N VAL A 86 1.08 -8.73 -5.05
CA VAL A 86 -0.21 -8.28 -5.57
C VAL A 86 -1.30 -8.82 -4.67
N TYR A 87 -2.22 -7.95 -4.28
CA TYR A 87 -3.32 -8.21 -3.38
C TYR A 87 -4.65 -7.89 -4.05
N GLU A 88 -5.65 -8.74 -3.83
CA GLU A 88 -7.03 -8.57 -4.27
C GLU A 88 -7.98 -8.75 -3.08
N PRO A 89 -9.20 -8.18 -3.14
CA PRO A 89 -10.22 -8.41 -2.12
C PRO A 89 -10.42 -9.90 -1.79
N LYS A 90 -10.56 -10.20 -0.49
CA LYS A 90 -10.97 -11.53 0.01
C LYS A 90 -12.40 -11.86 -0.39
#